data_AF-A0A5C8AC59-F1
#
_entry.id   AF-A0A5C8AC59-F1
#
_cell.length_a   1.000
_cell.length_b   1.000
_cell.length_c   1.000
_cell.angle_alpha   90.00
_cell.angle_beta   90.00
_cell.angle_gamma   90.00
#
_symmetry.space_group_name_H-M   'P 1'
#
loop_
_entity.id
_entity.type
_entity.pdbx_description
1 polymer ?
#
loop_
_entity_poly.entity_id
_entity_poly.type
_entity_poly.pdbx_seq_one_letter_code
_entity_poly.pdbx_strand_id
1 'polypeptide(L)'
;MNNSMVSESIAYAFCWVVLLFVGLRFWRKRFHPVAIPYSIEVGFLVKATAAIGFVCIYNYFLLSNDAFAYLEDSRILHAVFSKSPSDYFKFLFGGNNTETAIQTFLSETSLWSRGYTNLINDSQNVIRVNSLIYFVSLGNPYVHALLMGLISLLGVHHLTQAFKHKISSRPALFFWGLLLLPNALFWTAGILKEPFVVLGLGLFVRGIFSSETSKRNYWYITIGILLLIGFKPYVLIAMLVGLSFYILSQLIFATKPFIALSIWIGFVTLFLLAYPAGRNQLASNITRKQNDSLKVGKGGLYVQKDSATFYYFHTAHLHRLTLKDSTAQLNEISTAWVKKINQNDQFKPITLHPNGEKWNVYLALDSSKSLISISPINNSFANLLKNSPEALSNAAFRPFPTDNSSALKLPSILETTVVFALLVFACWKRRKLNFQEQRLLIAIVLFAVCILLLVGWTTPVNNAIVRYRIPAFMAIFAISLFVIETPDSWKTKKK
;
A
#
# COMPACT_ATOMS: atom_id res chain seq x y z
N MET A 1 -13.43 7.71 -25.11
CA MET A 1 -13.97 6.39 -25.55
C MET A 1 -15.37 6.61 -26.10
N ASN A 2 -15.69 6.06 -27.26
CA ASN A 2 -17.06 6.05 -27.79
C ASN A 2 -17.96 5.18 -26.89
N ASN A 3 -19.26 5.49 -26.79
CA ASN A 3 -20.20 4.74 -25.92
C ASN A 3 -20.25 3.23 -26.25
N SER A 4 -20.03 2.85 -27.51
CA SER A 4 -19.93 1.44 -27.93
C SER A 4 -18.73 0.72 -27.30
N MET A 5 -17.54 1.32 -27.33
CA MET A 5 -16.32 0.73 -26.75
C MET A 5 -16.43 0.54 -25.23
N VAL A 6 -17.14 1.43 -24.54
CA VAL A 6 -17.40 1.28 -23.10
C VAL A 6 -18.34 0.10 -22.84
N SER A 7 -19.40 -0.05 -23.64
CA SER A 7 -20.34 -1.16 -23.51
C SER A 7 -19.68 -2.53 -23.76
N GLU A 8 -18.84 -2.64 -24.79
CA GLU A 8 -18.08 -3.86 -25.08
C GLU A 8 -17.10 -4.19 -23.96
N SER A 9 -16.42 -3.17 -23.41
CA SER A 9 -15.50 -3.34 -22.29
C SER A 9 -16.20 -3.88 -21.03
N ILE A 10 -17.42 -3.39 -20.75
CA ILE A 10 -18.22 -3.84 -19.61
C ILE A 10 -18.73 -5.27 -19.84
N ALA A 11 -19.22 -5.59 -21.05
CA ALA A 11 -19.67 -6.93 -21.39
C ALA A 11 -18.54 -7.96 -21.26
N TYR A 12 -17.33 -7.62 -21.75
CA TYR A 12 -16.16 -8.46 -21.57
C TYR A 12 -15.80 -8.68 -20.10
N ALA A 13 -15.85 -7.62 -19.28
CA ALA A 13 -15.64 -7.74 -17.84
C ALA A 13 -16.69 -8.64 -17.16
N PHE A 14 -17.95 -8.59 -17.60
CA PHE A 14 -19.01 -9.44 -17.09
C PHE A 14 -18.73 -10.93 -17.37
N CYS A 15 -18.25 -11.27 -18.59
CA CYS A 15 -17.81 -12.62 -18.90
C CYS A 15 -16.71 -13.11 -17.94
N TRP A 16 -15.75 -12.23 -17.59
CA TRP A 16 -14.73 -12.52 -16.59
C TRP A 16 -15.29 -12.72 -15.18
N VAL A 17 -16.29 -11.94 -14.77
CA VAL A 17 -16.98 -12.16 -13.48
C VAL A 17 -17.60 -13.55 -13.43
N VAL A 18 -18.31 -13.95 -14.49
CA VAL A 18 -18.91 -15.29 -14.58
C VAL A 18 -17.83 -16.38 -14.57
N LEU A 19 -16.78 -16.24 -15.37
CA LEU A 19 -15.67 -17.19 -15.44
C LEU A 19 -15.00 -17.39 -14.08
N LEU A 20 -14.65 -16.29 -13.40
CA LEU A 20 -13.99 -16.35 -12.09
C LEU A 20 -14.93 -16.90 -11.01
N PHE A 21 -16.22 -16.57 -11.05
CA PHE A 21 -17.20 -17.12 -10.13
C PHE A 21 -17.36 -18.65 -10.29
N VAL A 22 -17.49 -19.13 -11.54
CA VAL A 22 -17.55 -20.57 -11.85
C VAL A 22 -16.24 -21.26 -11.48
N GLY A 23 -15.09 -20.62 -11.72
CA GLY A 23 -13.80 -21.09 -11.25
C GLY A 23 -13.76 -21.28 -9.74
N LEU A 24 -14.14 -20.26 -8.96
CA LEU A 24 -14.20 -20.37 -7.50
C LEU A 24 -15.14 -21.49 -7.03
N ARG A 25 -16.29 -21.66 -7.71
CA ARG A 25 -17.24 -22.73 -7.46
C ARG A 25 -16.61 -24.12 -7.67
N PHE A 26 -15.89 -24.31 -8.77
CA PHE A 26 -15.21 -25.58 -9.07
C PHE A 26 -14.11 -25.90 -8.05
N TRP A 27 -13.33 -24.88 -7.67
CA TRP A 27 -12.23 -25.02 -6.72
C TRP A 27 -12.66 -24.99 -5.24
N ARG A 28 -13.96 -24.90 -4.96
CA ARG A 28 -14.52 -24.80 -3.60
C ARG A 28 -13.97 -25.84 -2.63
N LYS A 29 -13.82 -27.10 -3.07
CA LYS A 29 -13.31 -28.20 -2.22
C LYS A 29 -11.88 -27.96 -1.71
N ARG A 30 -11.08 -27.12 -2.40
CA ARG A 30 -9.71 -26.76 -1.99
C ARG A 30 -9.70 -25.62 -0.97
N PHE A 31 -10.75 -24.81 -0.90
CA PHE A 31 -10.92 -23.83 0.15
C PHE A 31 -11.45 -24.53 1.41
N HIS A 32 -10.65 -24.52 2.48
CA HIS A 32 -11.18 -24.91 3.78
C HIS A 32 -12.36 -23.97 4.09
N PRO A 33 -13.53 -24.49 4.49
CA PRO A 33 -14.71 -23.67 4.63
C PRO A 33 -14.43 -22.52 5.61
N VAL A 34 -14.53 -21.28 5.11
CA VAL A 34 -14.97 -20.18 5.96
C VAL A 34 -16.34 -20.63 6.45
N ALA A 35 -16.62 -20.54 7.74
CA ALA A 35 -17.71 -21.27 8.41
C ALA A 35 -19.10 -21.25 7.71
N ILE A 36 -19.35 -20.31 6.80
CA ILE A 36 -20.55 -20.22 5.95
C ILE A 36 -20.24 -20.68 4.50
N PRO A 37 -21.02 -21.63 3.93
CA PRO A 37 -20.93 -21.99 2.51
C PRO A 37 -21.00 -20.78 1.58
N TYR A 38 -20.25 -20.81 0.47
CA TYR A 38 -20.25 -19.77 -0.57
C TYR A 38 -19.63 -18.41 -0.19
N SER A 39 -19.02 -18.28 0.99
CA SER A 39 -18.44 -17.00 1.43
C SER A 39 -17.37 -16.46 0.48
N ILE A 40 -16.61 -17.32 -0.19
CA ILE A 40 -15.56 -16.91 -1.14
C ILE A 40 -16.18 -16.41 -2.44
N GLU A 41 -17.17 -17.12 -2.96
CA GLU A 41 -17.89 -16.78 -4.17
C GLU A 41 -18.66 -15.46 -4.01
N VAL A 42 -19.41 -15.30 -2.92
CA VAL A 42 -20.11 -14.05 -2.61
C VAL A 42 -19.10 -12.93 -2.30
N GLY A 43 -18.01 -13.23 -1.59
CA GLY A 43 -16.95 -12.27 -1.32
C GLY A 43 -16.27 -11.78 -2.60
N PHE A 44 -16.14 -12.64 -3.62
CA PHE A 44 -15.67 -12.26 -4.94
C PHE A 44 -16.65 -11.31 -5.64
N LEU A 45 -17.96 -11.57 -5.58
CA LEU A 45 -18.94 -10.63 -6.15
C LEU A 45 -18.86 -9.25 -5.49
N VAL A 46 -18.70 -9.20 -4.16
CA VAL A 46 -18.48 -7.93 -3.44
C VAL A 46 -17.20 -7.23 -3.91
N LYS A 47 -16.09 -7.98 -4.08
CA LYS A 47 -14.83 -7.45 -4.61
C LYS A 47 -14.94 -7.01 -6.07
N ALA A 48 -15.71 -7.72 -6.89
CA ALA A 48 -15.94 -7.39 -8.28
C ALA A 48 -16.70 -6.07 -8.42
N THR A 49 -17.75 -5.87 -7.62
CA THR A 49 -18.47 -4.59 -7.55
C THR A 49 -17.54 -3.46 -7.12
N ALA A 50 -16.70 -3.68 -6.10
CA ALA A 50 -15.72 -2.68 -5.67
C ALA A 50 -14.66 -2.38 -6.74
N ALA A 51 -14.21 -3.39 -7.48
CA ALA A 51 -13.24 -3.25 -8.58
C ALA A 51 -13.82 -2.44 -9.76
N ILE A 52 -15.05 -2.74 -10.15
CA ILE A 52 -15.75 -1.97 -11.20
C ILE A 52 -15.97 -0.52 -10.73
N GLY A 53 -16.43 -0.33 -9.49
CA GLY A 53 -16.58 0.99 -8.88
C GLY A 53 -15.27 1.77 -8.82
N PHE A 54 -14.16 1.10 -8.50
CA PHE A 54 -12.81 1.69 -8.50
C PHE A 54 -12.45 2.23 -9.89
N VAL A 55 -12.57 1.41 -10.95
CA VAL A 55 -12.26 1.82 -12.32
C VAL A 55 -13.15 2.98 -12.76
N CYS A 56 -14.46 2.93 -12.48
CA CYS A 56 -15.38 4.03 -12.82
C CYS A 56 -15.01 5.33 -12.09
N ILE A 57 -14.78 5.30 -10.78
CA ILE A 57 -14.42 6.50 -10.01
C ILE A 57 -13.11 7.09 -10.53
N TYR A 58 -12.13 6.24 -10.80
CA TYR A 58 -10.82 6.65 -11.28
C TYR A 58 -10.84 7.20 -12.71
N ASN A 59 -11.74 6.71 -13.57
CA ASN A 59 -11.88 7.16 -14.95
C ASN A 59 -12.62 8.52 -15.06
N TYR A 60 -13.61 8.76 -14.20
CA TYR A 60 -14.51 9.91 -14.33
C TYR A 60 -14.23 11.07 -13.35
N PHE A 61 -13.59 10.82 -12.20
CA PHE A 61 -13.52 11.82 -11.11
C PHE A 61 -12.13 12.18 -10.63
N LEU A 62 -11.08 11.43 -10.99
CA LEU A 62 -9.73 11.61 -10.44
C LEU A 62 -8.70 11.74 -11.57
N LEU A 63 -8.29 12.98 -11.85
CA LEU A 63 -7.43 13.39 -12.97
C LEU A 63 -5.94 13.00 -12.84
N SER A 64 -5.50 12.53 -11.68
CA SER A 64 -4.10 12.10 -11.48
C SER A 64 -4.05 10.75 -10.75
N ASN A 65 -3.83 9.66 -11.48
CA ASN A 65 -3.96 8.33 -10.88
C ASN A 65 -2.80 7.38 -11.21
N ASP A 66 -2.04 7.06 -10.17
CA ASP A 66 -1.04 5.98 -10.17
C ASP A 66 -1.58 4.69 -10.81
N ALA A 67 -2.87 4.37 -10.62
CA ALA A 67 -3.49 3.16 -11.17
C ALA A 67 -3.53 3.13 -12.71
N PHE A 68 -3.85 4.25 -13.36
CA PHE A 68 -3.83 4.34 -14.82
C PHE A 68 -2.42 4.47 -15.35
N ALA A 69 -1.54 5.18 -14.64
CA ALA A 69 -0.12 5.21 -14.97
C ALA A 69 0.51 3.80 -14.89
N TYR A 70 0.10 2.97 -13.92
CA TYR A 70 0.48 1.56 -13.89
C TYR A 70 0.00 0.81 -15.12
N LEU A 71 -1.27 0.99 -15.49
CA LEU A 71 -1.84 0.28 -16.63
C LEU A 71 -1.20 0.71 -17.96
N GLU A 72 -0.88 1.99 -18.11
CA GLU A 72 -0.24 2.54 -19.30
C GLU A 72 1.21 2.06 -19.43
N ASP A 73 2.02 2.17 -18.37
CA ASP A 73 3.37 1.61 -18.37
C ASP A 73 3.36 0.09 -18.62
N SER A 74 2.33 -0.62 -18.13
CA SER A 74 2.16 -2.05 -18.36
C SER A 74 1.83 -2.38 -19.81
N ARG A 75 1.08 -1.50 -20.50
CA ARG A 75 0.79 -1.59 -21.94
C ARG A 75 2.08 -1.49 -22.74
N ILE A 76 2.93 -0.51 -22.41
CA ILE A 76 4.21 -0.29 -23.06
C ILE A 76 5.11 -1.51 -22.85
N LEU A 77 5.24 -2.00 -21.60
CA LEU A 77 6.00 -3.21 -21.32
C LEU A 77 5.44 -4.43 -22.07
N HIS A 78 4.11 -4.61 -22.11
CA HIS A 78 3.49 -5.70 -22.85
C HIS A 78 3.80 -5.63 -24.35
N ALA A 79 3.78 -4.43 -24.96
CA ALA A 79 4.10 -4.23 -26.37
C ALA A 79 5.55 -4.60 -26.72
N VAL A 80 6.47 -4.63 -25.75
CA VAL A 80 7.83 -5.15 -25.94
C VAL A 80 7.80 -6.61 -26.37
N PHE A 81 6.85 -7.42 -25.89
CA PHE A 81 6.77 -8.84 -26.25
C PHE A 81 6.65 -9.06 -27.76
N SER A 82 5.86 -8.25 -28.46
CA SER A 82 5.71 -8.34 -29.91
C SER A 82 6.96 -7.90 -30.68
N LYS A 83 7.78 -7.03 -30.08
CA LYS A 83 9.03 -6.52 -30.70
C LYS A 83 10.24 -7.43 -30.40
N SER A 84 10.39 -7.86 -29.15
CA SER A 84 11.45 -8.72 -28.65
C SER A 84 10.95 -9.51 -27.42
N PRO A 85 10.49 -10.76 -27.60
CA PRO A 85 10.09 -11.62 -26.49
C PRO A 85 11.19 -11.82 -25.45
N SER A 86 12.45 -11.90 -25.91
CA SER A 86 13.61 -12.03 -25.02
C SER A 86 13.71 -10.84 -24.07
N ASP A 87 13.63 -9.61 -24.58
CA ASP A 87 13.76 -8.42 -23.74
C ASP A 87 12.55 -8.21 -22.85
N TYR A 88 11.34 -8.59 -23.31
CA TYR A 88 10.16 -8.64 -22.44
C TYR A 88 10.40 -9.51 -21.20
N PHE A 89 10.86 -10.75 -21.37
CA PHE A 89 11.12 -11.63 -20.24
C PHE A 89 12.28 -11.14 -19.37
N LYS A 90 13.32 -10.53 -19.95
CA LYS A 90 14.36 -9.91 -19.14
C LYS A 90 13.81 -8.74 -18.31
N PHE A 91 12.95 -7.88 -18.85
CA PHE A 91 12.30 -6.82 -18.06
C PHE A 91 11.37 -7.41 -16.99
N LEU A 92 10.66 -8.49 -17.32
CA LEU A 92 9.74 -9.19 -16.41
C LEU A 92 10.45 -9.75 -15.17
N PHE A 93 11.60 -10.40 -15.37
CA PHE A 93 12.36 -11.01 -14.27
C PHE A 93 13.46 -10.10 -13.69
N GLY A 94 13.65 -8.90 -14.25
CA GLY A 94 14.66 -7.94 -13.80
C GLY A 94 16.08 -8.19 -14.33
N GLY A 95 16.22 -8.97 -15.40
CA GLY A 95 17.49 -9.25 -16.08
C GLY A 95 17.93 -8.18 -17.10
N ASN A 96 17.09 -7.19 -17.44
CA ASN A 96 17.47 -6.09 -18.35
C ASN A 96 17.13 -4.74 -17.71
N ASN A 97 18.11 -4.12 -17.07
CA ASN A 97 18.00 -2.79 -16.45
C ASN A 97 19.04 -1.81 -17.03
N THR A 98 19.60 -2.09 -18.22
CA THR A 98 20.54 -1.15 -18.84
C THR A 98 19.79 0.09 -19.29
N GLU A 99 20.43 1.24 -19.15
CA GLU A 99 19.86 2.53 -19.58
C GLU A 99 19.50 2.50 -21.07
N THR A 100 20.33 1.84 -21.89
CA THR A 100 20.07 1.66 -23.33
C THR A 100 18.79 0.88 -23.61
N ALA A 101 18.54 -0.23 -22.92
CA ALA A 101 17.33 -1.03 -23.12
C ALA A 101 16.08 -0.28 -22.64
N ILE A 102 16.18 0.43 -21.52
CA ILE A 102 15.08 1.26 -21.01
C ILE A 102 14.76 2.39 -21.99
N GLN A 103 15.77 3.09 -22.52
CA GLN A 103 15.54 4.14 -23.52
C GLN A 103 14.97 3.59 -24.84
N THR A 104 15.36 2.38 -25.23
CA THR A 104 14.88 1.75 -26.46
C THR A 104 13.41 1.32 -26.37
N PHE A 105 13.03 0.69 -25.25
CA PHE A 105 11.73 0.01 -25.14
C PHE A 105 10.74 0.68 -24.19
N LEU A 106 11.21 1.43 -23.21
CA LEU A 106 10.42 1.93 -22.08
C LEU A 106 10.59 3.45 -21.88
N SER A 107 11.08 4.20 -22.86
CA SER A 107 11.31 5.65 -22.75
C SER A 107 10.03 6.44 -22.45
N GLU A 108 8.88 5.96 -22.93
CA GLU A 108 7.56 6.57 -22.72
C GLU A 108 6.95 6.24 -21.35
N THR A 109 7.59 5.39 -20.55
CA THR A 109 7.06 4.99 -19.24
C THR A 109 7.23 6.10 -18.20
N SER A 110 6.20 6.27 -17.38
CA SER A 110 6.11 7.35 -16.39
C SER A 110 6.52 6.91 -14.99
N LEU A 111 6.20 5.68 -14.58
CA LEU A 111 6.45 5.14 -13.24
C LEU A 111 7.67 4.21 -13.22
N TRP A 112 7.94 3.50 -14.33
CA TRP A 112 9.11 2.64 -14.45
C TRP A 112 10.43 3.42 -14.37
N SER A 113 10.46 4.59 -15.02
CA SER A 113 11.62 5.49 -15.15
C SER A 113 11.85 6.39 -13.92
N ARG A 114 10.86 6.55 -13.03
CA ARG A 114 10.88 7.47 -11.87
C ARG A 114 11.86 7.10 -10.73
N GLY A 115 12.66 6.04 -10.83
CA GLY A 115 13.50 5.62 -9.71
C GLY A 115 14.66 4.71 -10.06
N TYR A 116 15.84 5.31 -10.25
CA TYR A 116 17.14 4.61 -10.25
C TYR A 116 17.75 4.45 -8.84
N THR A 117 17.11 4.97 -7.79
CA THR A 117 17.75 5.17 -6.46
C THR A 117 17.35 4.18 -5.36
N ASN A 118 16.41 3.25 -5.60
CA ASN A 118 15.99 2.25 -4.59
C ASN A 118 16.42 0.84 -5.00
N LEU A 119 16.97 0.06 -4.05
CA LEU A 119 17.34 -1.35 -4.23
C LEU A 119 16.20 -2.24 -4.75
N ILE A 120 14.94 -1.88 -4.48
CA ILE A 120 13.74 -2.54 -4.99
C ILE A 120 12.75 -1.45 -5.43
N ASN A 121 12.42 -1.40 -6.73
CA ASN A 121 11.39 -0.52 -7.26
C ASN A 121 10.03 -1.23 -7.25
N ASP A 122 9.24 -0.94 -6.22
CA ASP A 122 7.93 -1.55 -5.98
C ASP A 122 6.90 -1.20 -7.07
N SER A 123 7.04 -0.06 -7.75
CA SER A 123 6.19 0.31 -8.89
C SER A 123 6.41 -0.58 -10.11
N GLN A 124 7.65 -0.98 -10.40
CA GLN A 124 7.96 -1.89 -11.50
C GLN A 124 7.31 -3.26 -11.33
N ASN A 125 7.18 -3.77 -10.10
CA ASN A 125 6.52 -5.04 -9.85
C ASN A 125 5.01 -5.01 -10.15
N VAL A 126 4.34 -3.88 -9.90
CA VAL A 126 2.94 -3.70 -10.33
C VAL A 126 2.84 -3.70 -11.85
N ILE A 127 3.78 -3.04 -12.53
CA ILE A 127 3.83 -2.96 -14.00
C ILE A 127 4.06 -4.36 -14.61
N ARG A 128 5.00 -5.13 -14.07
CA ARG A 128 5.28 -6.51 -14.47
C ARG A 128 4.05 -7.42 -14.38
N VAL A 129 3.35 -7.38 -13.25
CA VAL A 129 2.16 -8.22 -13.07
C VAL A 129 1.04 -7.80 -14.03
N ASN A 130 0.81 -6.50 -14.19
CA ASN A 130 -0.21 -6.04 -15.12
C ASN A 130 0.15 -6.28 -16.59
N SER A 131 1.43 -6.24 -16.98
CA SER A 131 1.83 -6.59 -18.35
C SER A 131 1.59 -8.07 -18.67
N LEU A 132 1.61 -8.96 -17.66
CA LEU A 132 1.17 -10.35 -17.81
C LEU A 132 -0.36 -10.45 -17.94
N ILE A 133 -1.11 -9.67 -17.16
CA ILE A 133 -2.57 -9.63 -17.26
C ILE A 133 -3.02 -9.14 -18.64
N TYR A 134 -2.26 -8.25 -19.29
CA TYR A 134 -2.56 -7.74 -20.64
C TYR A 134 -2.81 -8.85 -21.68
N PHE A 135 -2.09 -9.97 -21.60
CA PHE A 135 -2.28 -11.11 -22.52
C PHE A 135 -3.68 -11.70 -22.49
N VAL A 136 -4.37 -11.64 -21.35
CA VAL A 136 -5.71 -12.20 -21.18
C VAL A 136 -6.79 -11.11 -21.10
N SER A 137 -6.44 -9.91 -20.62
CA SER A 137 -7.39 -8.80 -20.51
C SER A 137 -7.61 -8.06 -21.82
N LEU A 138 -6.70 -8.22 -22.79
CA LEU A 138 -6.67 -7.42 -24.02
C LEU A 138 -6.68 -5.90 -23.72
N GLY A 139 -6.08 -5.51 -22.59
CA GLY A 139 -6.02 -4.12 -22.13
C GLY A 139 -7.27 -3.59 -21.44
N ASN A 140 -8.27 -4.45 -21.16
CA ASN A 140 -9.48 -4.02 -20.48
C ASN A 140 -9.23 -3.71 -18.98
N PRO A 141 -9.35 -2.44 -18.52
CA PRO A 141 -9.01 -2.05 -17.15
C PRO A 141 -9.88 -2.73 -16.08
N TYR A 142 -11.13 -3.07 -16.40
CA TYR A 142 -12.02 -3.77 -15.47
C TYR A 142 -11.51 -5.18 -15.19
N VAL A 143 -11.03 -5.90 -16.20
CA VAL A 143 -10.47 -7.25 -16.03
C VAL A 143 -9.22 -7.22 -15.13
N HIS A 144 -8.35 -6.23 -15.29
CA HIS A 144 -7.21 -6.04 -14.38
C HIS A 144 -7.69 -5.85 -12.93
N ALA A 145 -8.64 -4.94 -12.70
CA ALA A 145 -9.17 -4.68 -11.37
C ALA A 145 -9.88 -5.92 -10.77
N LEU A 146 -10.61 -6.70 -11.57
CA LEU A 146 -11.26 -7.95 -11.13
C LEU A 146 -10.24 -8.97 -10.63
N LEU A 147 -9.14 -9.17 -11.36
CA LEU A 147 -8.07 -10.08 -10.96
C LEU A 147 -7.34 -9.59 -9.70
N MET A 148 -7.13 -8.27 -9.56
CA MET A 148 -6.59 -7.67 -8.34
C MET A 148 -7.53 -7.89 -7.14
N GLY A 149 -8.84 -7.70 -7.33
CA GLY A 149 -9.86 -7.98 -6.32
C GLY A 149 -9.86 -9.44 -5.87
N LEU A 150 -9.67 -10.38 -6.79
CA LEU A 150 -9.51 -11.81 -6.49
C LEU A 150 -8.24 -12.10 -5.68
N ILE A 151 -7.10 -11.51 -6.05
CA ILE A 151 -5.83 -11.65 -5.31
C ILE A 151 -5.99 -11.20 -3.86
N SER A 152 -6.61 -10.04 -3.64
CA SER A 152 -6.89 -9.53 -2.29
C SER A 152 -7.85 -10.43 -1.50
N LEU A 153 -8.91 -10.93 -2.13
CA LEU A 153 -9.87 -11.85 -1.51
C LEU A 153 -9.17 -13.11 -0.98
N LEU A 154 -8.25 -13.68 -1.76
CA LEU A 154 -7.45 -14.82 -1.32
C LEU A 154 -6.62 -14.46 -0.07
N GLY A 155 -6.05 -13.26 -0.02
CA GLY A 155 -5.36 -12.76 1.19
C GLY A 155 -6.25 -12.73 2.43
N VAL A 156 -7.47 -12.17 2.31
CA VAL A 156 -8.46 -12.16 3.40
C VAL A 156 -8.85 -13.58 3.83
N HIS A 157 -9.02 -14.50 2.87
CA HIS A 157 -9.25 -15.91 3.17
C HIS A 157 -8.10 -16.52 3.98
N HIS A 158 -6.86 -16.35 3.53
CA HIS A 158 -5.68 -16.90 4.21
C HIS A 158 -5.52 -16.32 5.62
N LEU A 159 -5.75 -15.01 5.80
CA LEU A 159 -5.73 -14.38 7.11
C LEU A 159 -6.84 -14.93 8.02
N THR A 160 -8.04 -15.14 7.50
CA THR A 160 -9.15 -15.79 8.24
C THR A 160 -8.76 -17.20 8.69
N GLN A 161 -8.13 -17.99 7.82
CA GLN A 161 -7.69 -19.34 8.16
C GLN A 161 -6.61 -19.34 9.26
N ALA A 162 -5.79 -18.29 9.37
CA ALA A 162 -4.81 -18.15 10.43
C ALA A 162 -5.46 -17.86 11.80
N PHE A 163 -6.58 -17.14 11.82
CA PHE A 163 -7.26 -16.69 13.04
C PHE A 163 -8.48 -17.52 13.46
N LYS A 164 -9.00 -18.41 12.60
CA LYS A 164 -10.26 -19.15 12.84
C LYS A 164 -10.35 -19.93 14.16
N HIS A 165 -9.21 -20.40 14.69
CA HIS A 165 -9.13 -21.13 15.97
C HIS A 165 -8.66 -20.26 17.13
N LYS A 166 -8.36 -18.97 16.88
CA LYS A 166 -7.81 -18.01 17.84
C LYS A 166 -8.84 -16.99 18.30
N ILE A 167 -9.88 -16.75 17.51
CA ILE A 167 -10.98 -15.84 17.83
C ILE A 167 -12.10 -16.59 18.55
N SER A 168 -12.86 -15.87 19.39
CA SER A 168 -14.04 -16.44 20.07
C SER A 168 -15.32 -16.37 19.21
N SER A 169 -15.35 -15.45 18.25
CA SER A 169 -16.46 -15.23 17.32
C SER A 169 -16.49 -16.23 16.17
N ARG A 170 -17.58 -16.24 15.39
CA ARG A 170 -17.65 -17.04 14.16
C ARG A 170 -16.57 -16.61 13.16
N PRO A 171 -15.81 -17.53 12.54
CA PRO A 171 -14.84 -17.20 11.49
C PRO A 171 -15.42 -16.42 10.31
N ALA A 172 -16.71 -16.57 10.03
CA ALA A 172 -17.40 -15.79 9.02
C ALA A 172 -17.49 -14.30 9.37
N LEU A 173 -17.70 -13.93 10.65
CA LEU A 173 -17.70 -12.52 11.07
C LEU A 173 -16.32 -11.89 10.87
N PHE A 174 -15.26 -12.66 11.15
CA PHE A 174 -13.89 -12.22 10.90
C PHE A 174 -13.61 -12.01 9.42
N PHE A 175 -13.99 -12.97 8.58
CA PHE A 175 -13.85 -12.88 7.12
C PHE A 175 -14.60 -11.67 6.55
N TRP A 176 -15.89 -11.57 6.83
CA TRP A 176 -16.73 -10.49 6.30
C TRP A 176 -16.33 -9.13 6.85
N GLY A 177 -15.98 -9.04 8.13
CA GLY A 177 -15.50 -7.80 8.71
C GLY A 177 -14.22 -7.30 8.05
N LEU A 178 -13.22 -8.15 7.85
CA LEU A 178 -12.00 -7.78 7.11
C LEU A 178 -12.28 -7.40 5.66
N LEU A 179 -13.19 -8.11 4.99
CA LEU A 179 -13.51 -7.87 3.59
C LEU A 179 -14.26 -6.55 3.36
N LEU A 180 -15.16 -6.20 4.28
CA LEU A 180 -16.13 -5.09 4.15
C LEU A 180 -15.65 -3.77 4.77
N LEU A 181 -14.46 -3.72 5.36
CA LEU A 181 -13.82 -2.45 5.74
C LEU A 181 -13.77 -1.53 4.49
N PRO A 182 -14.43 -0.36 4.47
CA PRO A 182 -14.60 0.45 3.26
C PRO A 182 -13.31 0.75 2.48
N ASN A 183 -12.24 1.16 3.17
CA ASN A 183 -10.94 1.43 2.56
C ASN A 183 -10.27 0.13 2.08
N ALA A 184 -10.29 -0.93 2.90
CA ALA A 184 -9.72 -2.19 2.50
C ALA A 184 -10.47 -2.77 1.28
N LEU A 185 -11.80 -2.65 1.25
CA LEU A 185 -12.64 -3.10 0.14
C LEU A 185 -12.28 -2.37 -1.15
N PHE A 186 -12.29 -1.03 -1.12
CA PHE A 186 -12.04 -0.17 -2.27
C PHE A 186 -10.59 -0.28 -2.78
N TRP A 187 -9.61 -0.01 -1.92
CA TRP A 187 -8.21 0.13 -2.35
C TRP A 187 -7.54 -1.19 -2.73
N THR A 188 -7.98 -2.31 -2.13
CA THR A 188 -7.43 -3.63 -2.46
C THR A 188 -8.22 -4.32 -3.58
N ALA A 189 -9.19 -3.63 -4.20
CA ALA A 189 -9.83 -4.04 -5.44
C ALA A 189 -9.29 -3.27 -6.66
N GLY A 190 -8.45 -2.26 -6.44
CA GLY A 190 -7.86 -1.43 -7.50
C GLY A 190 -6.58 -1.99 -8.12
N ILE A 191 -6.18 -1.42 -9.26
CA ILE A 191 -4.92 -1.71 -9.98
C ILE A 191 -3.75 -1.05 -9.23
N LEU A 192 -3.42 -1.59 -8.06
CA LEU A 192 -2.49 -1.01 -7.10
C LEU A 192 -1.61 -2.08 -6.43
N LYS A 193 -0.76 -1.65 -5.48
CA LYS A 193 0.14 -2.53 -4.69
C LYS A 193 -0.60 -3.28 -3.59
N GLU A 194 -1.63 -2.65 -3.03
CA GLU A 194 -2.37 -3.10 -1.86
C GLU A 194 -2.98 -4.53 -1.97
N PRO A 195 -3.52 -4.99 -3.11
CA PRO A 195 -3.99 -6.37 -3.27
C PRO A 195 -2.92 -7.42 -2.95
N PHE A 196 -1.70 -7.24 -3.45
CA PHE A 196 -0.58 -8.16 -3.22
C PHE A 196 -0.07 -8.11 -1.78
N VAL A 197 -0.17 -6.95 -1.13
CA VAL A 197 0.21 -6.77 0.26
C VAL A 197 -0.75 -7.52 1.19
N VAL A 198 -2.06 -7.48 0.90
CA VAL A 198 -3.07 -8.26 1.64
C VAL A 198 -2.87 -9.76 1.42
N LEU A 199 -2.58 -10.20 0.19
CA LEU A 199 -2.24 -11.60 -0.08
C LEU A 199 -0.97 -12.03 0.66
N GLY A 200 0.11 -11.26 0.56
CA GLY A 200 1.39 -11.54 1.21
C GLY A 200 1.25 -11.63 2.73
N LEU A 201 0.53 -10.68 3.33
CA LEU A 201 0.22 -10.69 4.76
C LEU A 201 -0.58 -11.93 5.16
N GLY A 202 -1.65 -12.25 4.42
CA GLY A 202 -2.49 -13.41 4.70
C GLY A 202 -1.72 -14.73 4.61
N LEU A 203 -0.92 -14.91 3.55
CA LEU A 203 -0.09 -16.10 3.36
C LEU A 203 0.97 -16.25 4.45
N PHE A 204 1.72 -15.18 4.74
CA PHE A 204 2.77 -15.20 5.75
C PHE A 204 2.21 -15.54 7.14
N VAL A 205 1.15 -14.83 7.56
CA VAL A 205 0.53 -15.06 8.87
C VAL A 205 -0.07 -16.46 8.96
N ARG A 206 -0.71 -16.96 7.89
CA ARG A 206 -1.21 -18.35 7.86
C ARG A 206 -0.08 -19.37 7.97
N GLY A 207 1.03 -19.15 7.26
CA GLY A 207 2.18 -20.06 7.27
C GLY A 207 2.83 -20.17 8.65
N ILE A 208 2.92 -19.06 9.40
CA ILE A 208 3.49 -19.05 10.76
C ILE A 208 2.52 -19.61 11.79
N PHE A 209 1.23 -19.26 11.70
CA PHE A 209 0.28 -19.49 12.80
C PHE A 209 -0.77 -20.58 12.54
N SER A 210 -0.67 -21.31 11.43
CA SER A 210 -1.54 -22.47 11.16
C SER A 210 -1.40 -23.53 12.25
N SER A 211 -2.53 -24.14 12.62
CA SER A 211 -2.58 -25.26 13.58
C SER A 211 -1.97 -26.56 13.06
N GLU A 212 -1.91 -26.74 11.74
CA GLU A 212 -1.33 -27.92 11.09
C GLU A 212 0.03 -27.55 10.51
N THR A 213 1.10 -28.19 10.97
CA THR A 213 2.43 -28.03 10.38
C THR A 213 2.55 -28.92 9.15
N SER A 214 2.52 -28.31 7.97
CA SER A 214 2.63 -29.01 6.67
C SER A 214 3.72 -28.39 5.81
N LYS A 215 4.29 -29.16 4.87
CA LYS A 215 5.23 -28.66 3.84
C LYS A 215 4.67 -27.43 3.10
N ARG A 216 3.34 -27.33 3.00
CA ARG A 216 2.62 -26.20 2.42
C ARG A 216 2.85 -24.88 3.16
N ASN A 217 3.14 -24.90 4.46
CA ASN A 217 3.34 -23.69 5.25
C ASN A 217 4.63 -22.98 4.87
N TYR A 218 5.69 -23.73 4.54
CA TYR A 218 6.94 -23.14 4.02
C TYR A 218 6.67 -22.37 2.73
N TRP A 219 5.87 -22.92 1.81
CA TRP A 219 5.45 -22.21 0.60
C TRP A 219 4.65 -20.94 0.90
N TYR A 220 3.71 -20.99 1.86
CA TYR A 220 2.98 -19.80 2.27
C TYR A 220 3.89 -18.71 2.86
N ILE A 221 4.86 -19.09 3.71
CA ILE A 221 5.84 -18.16 4.27
C ILE A 221 6.70 -17.57 3.15
N THR A 222 7.28 -18.40 2.29
CA THR A 222 8.17 -17.95 1.20
C THR A 222 7.45 -17.02 0.23
N ILE A 223 6.28 -17.41 -0.27
CA ILE A 223 5.49 -16.56 -1.18
C ILE A 223 5.04 -15.28 -0.46
N GLY A 224 4.63 -15.38 0.81
CA GLY A 224 4.27 -14.23 1.63
C GLY A 224 5.42 -13.21 1.77
N ILE A 225 6.63 -13.68 2.07
CA ILE A 225 7.85 -12.85 2.15
C ILE A 225 8.13 -12.20 0.80
N LEU A 226 8.12 -12.97 -0.30
CA LEU A 226 8.41 -12.46 -1.63
C LEU A 226 7.42 -11.36 -2.05
N LEU A 227 6.13 -11.54 -1.79
CA LEU A 227 5.12 -10.52 -2.07
C LEU A 227 5.32 -9.26 -1.21
N LEU A 228 5.58 -9.41 0.08
CA LEU A 228 5.78 -8.25 0.95
C LEU A 228 7.05 -7.48 0.61
N ILE A 229 8.16 -8.16 0.31
CA ILE A 229 9.40 -7.54 -0.18
C ILE A 229 9.16 -6.87 -1.55
N GLY A 230 8.44 -7.53 -2.45
CA GLY A 230 8.21 -7.01 -3.80
C GLY A 230 7.34 -5.76 -3.85
N PHE A 231 6.34 -5.65 -2.97
CA PHE A 231 5.33 -4.59 -3.06
C PHE A 231 5.41 -3.55 -1.94
N LYS A 232 5.65 -3.93 -0.68
CA LYS A 232 5.77 -3.00 0.46
C LYS A 232 6.68 -3.58 1.57
N PRO A 233 8.01 -3.52 1.44
CA PRO A 233 8.96 -4.09 2.41
C PRO A 233 8.73 -3.65 3.86
N TYR A 234 8.26 -2.41 4.06
CA TYR A 234 8.00 -1.86 5.38
C TYR A 234 6.93 -2.64 6.16
N VAL A 235 6.00 -3.31 5.46
CA VAL A 235 4.98 -4.16 6.09
C VAL A 235 5.61 -5.42 6.68
N LEU A 236 6.57 -6.03 5.96
CA LEU A 236 7.33 -7.16 6.48
C LEU A 236 8.20 -6.74 7.68
N ILE A 237 8.88 -5.59 7.60
CA ILE A 237 9.69 -5.07 8.71
C ILE A 237 8.84 -4.88 9.97
N ALA A 238 7.68 -4.22 9.86
CA ALA A 238 6.76 -4.06 10.99
C ALA A 238 6.29 -5.40 11.58
N MET A 239 6.09 -6.39 10.72
CA MET A 239 5.66 -7.73 11.14
C MET A 239 6.79 -8.48 11.85
N LEU A 240 8.04 -8.34 11.39
CA LEU A 240 9.22 -8.89 12.05
C LEU A 240 9.44 -8.27 13.43
N VAL A 241 9.10 -6.99 13.63
CA VAL A 241 9.11 -6.36 14.96
C VAL A 241 8.18 -7.10 15.92
N GLY A 242 6.91 -7.31 15.54
CA GLY A 242 5.96 -8.08 16.35
C GLY A 242 6.37 -9.54 16.56
N LEU A 243 6.90 -10.19 15.51
CA LEU A 243 7.35 -11.58 15.57
C LEU A 243 8.59 -11.76 16.46
N SER A 244 9.53 -10.80 16.46
CA SER A 244 10.71 -10.83 17.31
C SER A 244 10.31 -10.85 18.79
N PHE A 245 9.33 -10.03 19.18
CA PHE A 245 8.74 -10.06 20.52
C PHE A 245 8.06 -11.42 20.79
N TYR A 246 7.27 -11.91 19.84
CA TYR A 246 6.55 -13.18 20.01
C TYR A 246 7.50 -14.36 20.25
N ILE A 247 8.60 -14.45 19.49
CA ILE A 247 9.63 -15.48 19.64
C ILE A 247 10.38 -15.29 20.96
N LEU A 248 10.89 -14.08 21.24
CA LEU A 248 11.65 -13.81 22.46
C LEU A 248 10.85 -14.12 23.73
N SER A 249 9.56 -13.74 23.74
CA SER A 249 8.68 -13.99 24.88
C SER A 249 8.37 -15.47 25.10
N GLN A 250 8.49 -16.33 24.08
CA GLN A 250 8.42 -17.78 24.26
C GLN A 250 9.71 -18.36 24.86
N LEU A 251 10.86 -17.78 24.52
CA LEU A 251 12.16 -18.28 24.97
C LEU A 251 12.46 -17.92 26.43
N ILE A 252 12.11 -16.69 26.87
CA ILE A 252 12.53 -16.20 28.19
C ILE A 252 11.43 -16.34 29.27
N PHE A 253 10.17 -15.99 28.97
CA PHE A 253 9.10 -15.94 29.98
C PHE A 253 7.74 -16.46 29.47
N ALA A 254 7.60 -17.78 29.45
CA ALA A 254 6.37 -18.46 29.00
C ALA A 254 5.10 -18.09 29.79
N THR A 255 5.22 -17.51 30.99
CA THR A 255 4.10 -17.15 31.87
C THR A 255 4.01 -15.66 32.21
N LYS A 256 4.91 -14.81 31.71
CA LYS A 256 4.96 -13.37 32.08
C LYS A 256 5.16 -12.47 30.85
N PRO A 257 4.17 -12.36 29.94
CA PRO A 257 4.32 -11.65 28.67
C PRO A 257 4.59 -10.15 28.80
N PHE A 258 4.09 -9.49 29.85
CA PHE A 258 4.36 -8.07 30.09
C PHE A 258 5.81 -7.82 30.56
N ILE A 259 6.40 -8.73 31.34
CA ILE A 259 7.82 -8.65 31.70
C ILE A 259 8.69 -8.89 30.47
N ALA A 260 8.33 -9.87 29.63
CA ALA A 260 8.99 -10.08 28.35
C ALA A 260 8.91 -8.83 27.45
N LEU A 261 7.80 -8.09 27.49
CA LEU A 261 7.64 -6.84 26.74
C LEU A 261 8.59 -5.76 27.26
N SER A 262 8.67 -5.56 28.58
CA SER A 262 9.62 -4.60 29.17
C SER A 262 11.07 -4.93 28.81
N ILE A 263 11.45 -6.21 28.82
CA ILE A 263 12.78 -6.66 28.42
C ILE A 263 13.03 -6.45 26.93
N TRP A 264 12.06 -6.78 26.09
CA TRP A 264 12.15 -6.55 24.65
C TRP A 264 12.31 -5.04 24.34
N ILE A 265 11.53 -4.18 24.99
CA ILE A 265 11.66 -2.71 24.87
C ILE A 265 13.05 -2.26 25.35
N GLY A 266 13.52 -2.77 26.49
CA GLY A 266 14.86 -2.49 27.02
C GLY A 266 15.96 -2.89 26.06
N PHE A 267 15.87 -4.08 25.45
CA PHE A 267 16.81 -4.57 24.46
C PHE A 267 16.82 -3.71 23.18
N VAL A 268 15.65 -3.38 22.64
CA VAL A 268 15.53 -2.50 21.47
C VAL A 268 16.10 -1.11 21.77
N THR A 269 15.80 -0.56 22.96
CA THR A 269 16.31 0.75 23.40
C THR A 269 17.83 0.71 23.54
N LEU A 270 18.38 -0.30 24.21
CA LEU A 270 19.82 -0.49 24.37
C LEU A 270 20.51 -0.64 23.02
N PHE A 271 19.95 -1.43 22.10
CA PHE A 271 20.47 -1.59 20.74
C PHE A 271 20.52 -0.25 19.98
N LEU A 272 19.46 0.54 20.05
CA LEU A 272 19.40 1.86 19.40
C LEU A 272 20.39 2.88 20.01
N LEU A 273 20.67 2.77 21.32
CA LEU A 273 21.67 3.60 22.00
C LEU A 273 23.09 3.15 21.70
N ALA A 274 23.33 1.83 21.67
CA ALA A 274 24.63 1.22 21.38
C ALA A 274 25.06 1.36 19.92
N TYR A 275 24.11 1.56 18.99
CA TYR A 275 24.39 1.74 17.55
C TYR A 275 23.89 3.08 16.98
N PRO A 276 24.54 4.23 17.32
CA PRO A 276 24.13 5.56 16.86
C PRO A 276 24.13 5.72 15.34
N ALA A 277 25.07 5.07 14.64
CA ALA A 277 25.16 5.14 13.19
C ALA A 277 23.88 4.60 12.51
N GLY A 278 23.41 3.41 12.91
CA GLY A 278 22.17 2.84 12.39
C GLY A 278 20.94 3.65 12.78
N ARG A 279 20.91 4.17 14.01
CA ARG A 279 19.83 5.05 14.50
C ARG A 279 19.71 6.33 13.67
N ASN A 280 20.83 6.99 13.38
CA ASN A 280 20.85 8.21 12.59
C ASN A 280 20.52 7.92 11.12
N GLN A 281 20.98 6.77 10.59
CA GLN A 281 20.61 6.31 9.25
C GLN A 281 19.10 6.04 9.13
N LEU A 282 18.48 5.46 10.15
CA LEU A 282 17.03 5.28 10.21
C LEU A 282 16.29 6.62 10.15
N ALA A 283 16.69 7.60 10.96
CA ALA A 283 16.10 8.94 10.95
C ALA A 283 16.28 9.63 9.59
N SER A 284 17.45 9.46 8.95
CA SER A 284 17.75 9.99 7.62
C SER A 284 16.88 9.34 6.53
N ASN A 285 16.74 8.02 6.54
CA ASN A 285 15.89 7.30 5.59
C ASN A 285 14.42 7.71 5.69
N ILE A 286 13.92 7.87 6.92
CA ILE A 286 12.53 8.32 7.16
C ILE A 286 12.38 9.79 6.74
N THR A 287 13.35 10.65 7.03
CA THR A 287 13.37 12.05 6.58
C THR A 287 13.36 12.16 5.06
N ARG A 288 14.17 11.35 4.35
CA ARG A 288 14.17 11.26 2.89
C ARG A 288 12.78 10.90 2.38
N LYS A 289 12.17 9.84 2.93
CA LYS A 289 10.85 9.39 2.50
C LYS A 289 9.73 10.40 2.81
N GLN A 290 9.81 11.08 3.95
CA GLN A 290 8.90 12.17 4.32
C GLN A 290 9.00 13.31 3.30
N ASN A 291 10.21 13.74 2.98
CA ASN A 291 10.45 14.82 2.02
C ASN A 291 10.01 14.46 0.60
N ASP A 292 10.27 13.22 0.16
CA ASP A 292 9.83 12.75 -1.16
C ASP A 292 8.30 12.77 -1.27
N SER A 293 7.61 12.31 -0.23
CA SER A 293 6.14 12.30 -0.21
C SER A 293 5.56 13.70 -0.10
N LEU A 294 6.23 14.62 0.62
CA LEU A 294 5.86 16.05 0.66
C LEU A 294 6.05 16.72 -0.71
N LYS A 295 7.14 16.42 -1.43
CA LYS A 295 7.37 16.94 -2.80
C LYS A 295 6.28 16.47 -3.75
N VAL A 296 5.99 15.16 -3.76
CA VAL A 296 4.90 14.60 -4.59
C VAL A 296 3.55 15.21 -4.22
N GLY A 297 3.27 15.36 -2.93
CA GLY A 297 2.01 15.95 -2.47
C GLY A 297 1.87 17.45 -2.77
N LYS A 298 2.96 18.23 -2.76
CA LYS A 298 2.96 19.65 -3.17
C LYS A 298 2.79 19.84 -4.68
N GLY A 299 3.09 18.81 -5.46
CA GLY A 299 3.13 18.88 -6.92
C GLY A 299 4.19 19.87 -7.41
N GLY A 300 4.04 20.32 -8.66
CA GLY A 300 4.88 21.32 -9.29
C GLY A 300 5.28 20.91 -10.70
N LEU A 301 6.05 21.78 -11.35
CA LEU A 301 6.48 21.60 -12.73
C LEU A 301 8.00 21.45 -12.78
N TYR A 302 8.45 20.31 -13.30
CA TYR A 302 9.83 20.05 -13.63
C TYR A 302 10.02 20.28 -15.12
N VAL A 303 10.95 21.16 -15.47
CA VAL A 303 11.30 21.46 -16.86
C VAL A 303 12.78 21.20 -17.06
N GLN A 304 13.12 20.67 -18.24
CA GLN A 304 14.48 20.43 -18.65
C GLN A 304 15.00 21.64 -19.43
N LYS A 305 16.06 22.27 -18.92
CA LYS A 305 16.75 23.35 -19.62
C LYS A 305 17.74 22.81 -20.64
N ASP A 306 18.58 21.89 -20.20
CA ASP A 306 19.61 21.24 -21.01
C ASP A 306 19.77 19.78 -20.58
N SER A 307 20.69 19.04 -21.19
CA SER A 307 20.93 17.63 -20.88
C SER A 307 21.34 17.36 -19.42
N ALA A 308 21.79 18.38 -18.68
CA ALA A 308 22.32 18.25 -17.33
C ALA A 308 21.55 19.06 -16.26
N THR A 309 20.61 19.91 -16.63
CA THR A 309 20.00 20.92 -15.76
C THR A 309 18.47 20.89 -15.82
N PHE A 310 17.85 20.75 -14.64
CA PHE A 310 16.41 20.83 -14.46
C PHE A 310 16.03 22.03 -13.60
N TYR A 311 14.96 22.73 -14.00
CA TYR A 311 14.28 23.69 -13.15
C TYR A 311 13.00 23.08 -12.59
N TYR A 312 12.72 23.38 -11.33
CA TYR A 312 11.50 23.01 -10.65
C TYR A 312 10.77 24.27 -10.19
N PHE A 313 9.49 24.37 -10.54
CA PHE A 313 8.59 25.43 -10.13
C PHE A 313 7.55 24.85 -9.19
N HIS A 314 7.41 25.45 -8.00
CA HIS A 314 6.31 25.12 -7.10
C HIS A 314 4.96 25.47 -7.73
N THR A 315 3.91 24.75 -7.33
CA THR A 315 2.53 24.98 -7.77
C THR A 315 2.07 26.43 -7.63
N ALA A 316 2.51 27.13 -6.57
CA ALA A 316 2.23 28.54 -6.36
C ALA A 316 2.79 29.47 -7.46
N HIS A 317 3.83 29.07 -8.17
CA HIS A 317 4.46 29.88 -9.22
C HIS A 317 3.96 29.54 -10.62
N LEU A 318 3.14 28.50 -10.81
CA LEU A 318 2.74 28.02 -12.14
C LEU A 318 1.91 29.04 -12.93
N HIS A 319 1.19 29.95 -12.27
CA HIS A 319 0.47 31.05 -12.93
C HIS A 319 1.39 32.00 -13.72
N ARG A 320 2.70 31.99 -13.41
CA ARG A 320 3.74 32.80 -14.06
C ARG A 320 4.32 32.15 -15.31
N LEU A 321 3.90 30.91 -15.63
CA LEU A 321 4.36 30.15 -16.78
C LEU A 321 3.22 29.89 -17.76
N THR A 322 3.52 29.96 -19.06
CA THR A 322 2.65 29.46 -20.12
C THR A 322 3.08 28.04 -20.48
N LEU A 323 2.13 27.09 -20.44
CA LEU A 323 2.32 25.73 -20.90
C LEU A 323 1.70 25.58 -22.30
N LYS A 324 2.51 25.26 -23.31
CA LYS A 324 2.05 25.01 -24.67
C LYS A 324 2.88 23.90 -25.33
N ASP A 325 2.23 22.92 -25.94
CA ASP A 325 2.87 21.86 -26.74
C ASP A 325 4.05 21.16 -26.02
N SER A 326 3.84 20.76 -24.76
CA SER A 326 4.88 20.13 -23.90
C SER A 326 6.09 21.01 -23.59
N THR A 327 5.98 22.31 -23.84
CA THR A 327 6.98 23.31 -23.45
C THR A 327 6.40 24.28 -22.42
N ALA A 328 7.28 24.77 -21.54
CA ALA A 328 6.97 25.78 -20.54
C ALA A 328 7.80 27.03 -20.84
N GLN A 329 7.15 28.18 -20.84
CA GLN A 329 7.78 29.49 -21.00
C GLN A 329 7.47 30.36 -19.79
N LEU A 330 8.49 31.04 -19.27
CA LEU A 330 8.34 31.99 -18.17
C LEU A 330 7.86 33.35 -18.68
N ASN A 331 6.73 33.84 -18.15
CA ASN A 331 6.16 35.14 -18.52
C ASN A 331 6.49 36.23 -17.51
N GLU A 332 6.61 35.88 -16.24
CA GLU A 332 6.87 36.81 -15.14
C GLU A 332 8.07 36.35 -14.31
N ILE A 333 8.69 37.28 -13.57
CA ILE A 333 9.79 36.94 -12.67
C ILE A 333 9.31 35.89 -11.66
N SER A 334 10.03 34.78 -11.57
CA SER A 334 9.70 33.70 -10.65
C SER A 334 10.94 33.11 -10.01
N THR A 335 10.77 32.71 -8.76
CA THR A 335 11.73 31.80 -8.12
C THR A 335 11.53 30.41 -8.70
N ALA A 336 12.62 29.82 -9.16
CA ALA A 336 12.71 28.44 -9.56
C ALA A 336 13.76 27.74 -8.70
N TRP A 337 13.75 26.42 -8.71
CA TRP A 337 14.74 25.62 -8.02
C TRP A 337 15.52 24.81 -9.04
N VAL A 338 16.84 24.97 -9.07
CA VAL A 338 17.70 24.28 -10.03
C VAL A 338 18.31 23.02 -9.42
N LYS A 339 18.31 21.94 -10.20
CA LYS A 339 19.07 20.71 -9.93
C LYS A 339 19.94 20.40 -11.14
N LYS A 340 21.23 20.13 -10.91
CA LYS A 340 22.15 19.61 -11.93
C LYS A 340 22.38 18.11 -11.69
N ILE A 341 22.37 17.29 -12.74
CA ILE A 341 22.48 15.82 -12.64
C ILE A 341 23.77 15.39 -11.90
N ASN A 342 24.87 16.15 -12.05
CA ASN A 342 26.18 15.81 -11.50
C ASN A 342 26.53 16.54 -10.19
N GLN A 343 25.57 17.22 -9.54
CA GLN A 343 25.77 17.89 -8.25
C GLN A 343 24.82 17.32 -7.20
N ASN A 344 25.17 17.47 -5.92
CA ASN A 344 24.37 17.05 -4.76
C ASN A 344 22.86 17.14 -5.02
N ASP A 345 22.10 16.13 -4.57
CA ASP A 345 20.66 15.92 -4.78
C ASP A 345 19.71 17.03 -4.26
N GLN A 346 20.25 18.19 -3.89
CA GLN A 346 19.52 19.32 -3.34
C GLN A 346 19.28 20.40 -4.38
N PHE A 347 18.00 20.73 -4.55
CA PHE A 347 17.52 21.85 -5.33
C PHE A 347 17.95 23.19 -4.70
N LYS A 348 18.61 24.06 -5.47
CA LYS A 348 19.00 25.40 -5.00
C LYS A 348 18.03 26.45 -5.58
N PRO A 349 17.53 27.40 -4.78
CA PRO A 349 16.66 28.46 -5.28
C PRO A 349 17.45 29.41 -6.19
N ILE A 350 16.84 29.80 -7.30
CA ILE A 350 17.34 30.80 -8.25
C ILE A 350 16.18 31.71 -8.65
N THR A 351 16.48 32.97 -8.94
CA THR A 351 15.50 33.90 -9.51
C THR A 351 15.66 33.90 -11.02
N LEU A 352 14.58 33.61 -11.74
CA LEU A 352 14.55 33.62 -13.20
C LEU A 352 13.76 34.83 -13.69
N HIS A 353 14.29 35.48 -14.71
CA HIS A 353 13.64 36.58 -15.42
C HIS A 353 13.08 36.07 -16.76
N PRO A 354 11.92 36.59 -17.22
CA PRO A 354 11.38 36.26 -18.53
C PRO A 354 12.39 36.60 -19.63
N ASN A 355 12.83 35.59 -20.38
CA ASN A 355 13.81 35.73 -21.46
C ASN A 355 13.32 35.16 -22.80
N GLY A 356 12.05 34.73 -22.87
CA GLY A 356 11.46 34.09 -24.05
C GLY A 356 11.89 32.65 -24.30
N GLU A 357 12.76 32.08 -23.44
CA GLU A 357 13.23 30.71 -23.55
C GLU A 357 12.10 29.72 -23.26
N LYS A 358 12.02 28.65 -24.06
CA LYS A 358 11.06 27.57 -23.89
C LYS A 358 11.79 26.33 -23.38
N TRP A 359 11.33 25.79 -22.27
CA TRP A 359 11.88 24.57 -21.67
C TRP A 359 10.96 23.39 -21.90
N ASN A 360 11.52 22.21 -22.16
CA ASN A 360 10.71 21.00 -22.30
C ASN A 360 10.14 20.60 -20.93
N VAL A 361 8.85 20.34 -20.87
CA VAL A 361 8.18 19.85 -19.66
C VAL A 361 8.62 18.41 -19.45
N TYR A 362 9.38 18.17 -18.38
CA TYR A 362 9.81 16.84 -18.00
C TYR A 362 8.74 16.13 -17.17
N LEU A 363 8.15 16.84 -16.20
CA LEU A 363 7.11 16.29 -15.35
C LEU A 363 6.23 17.41 -14.78
N ALA A 364 4.92 17.31 -14.99
CA ALA A 364 3.94 18.16 -14.33
C ALA A 364 3.15 17.32 -13.30
N LEU A 365 3.13 17.77 -12.05
CA LEU A 365 2.37 17.15 -10.97
C LEU A 365 1.40 18.17 -10.38
N ASP A 366 0.13 17.81 -10.28
CA ASP A 366 -0.84 18.62 -9.56
C ASP A 366 -0.59 18.56 -8.05
N SER A 367 -0.89 19.65 -7.34
CA SER A 367 -0.89 19.62 -5.88
C SER A 367 -2.03 18.75 -5.36
N SER A 368 -1.72 17.90 -4.38
CA SER A 368 -2.73 17.11 -3.70
C SER A 368 -3.62 18.02 -2.85
N LYS A 369 -4.91 18.09 -3.19
CA LYS A 369 -5.94 18.80 -2.39
C LYS A 369 -6.02 18.31 -0.95
N SER A 370 -5.61 17.07 -0.67
CA SER A 370 -5.63 16.44 0.65
C SER A 370 -4.25 16.39 1.33
N LEU A 371 -3.36 17.32 0.98
CA LEU A 371 -2.06 17.49 1.63
C LEU A 371 -2.26 18.07 3.04
N ILE A 372 -1.61 17.46 4.02
CA ILE A 372 -1.58 17.91 5.41
C ILE A 372 -0.18 18.40 5.80
N SER A 373 -0.11 19.32 6.75
CA SER A 373 1.16 19.72 7.36
C SER A 373 1.59 18.65 8.37
N ILE A 374 2.86 18.26 8.31
CA ILE A 374 3.48 17.31 9.25
C ILE A 374 4.80 17.88 9.77
N SER A 375 5.11 17.62 11.04
CA SER A 375 6.37 18.09 11.64
C SER A 375 7.60 17.46 10.98
N PRO A 376 8.61 18.26 10.59
CA PRO A 376 9.80 17.76 9.91
C PRO A 376 10.69 16.98 10.89
N ILE A 377 11.22 15.83 10.45
CA ILE A 377 12.15 15.01 11.24
C ILE A 377 13.57 15.57 11.17
N ASN A 378 13.97 16.15 10.03
CA ASN A 378 15.26 16.80 9.80
C ASN A 378 16.48 15.92 10.18
N ASN A 379 16.46 14.64 9.79
CA ASN A 379 17.53 13.67 10.06
C ASN A 379 17.84 13.45 11.56
N SER A 380 16.95 13.89 12.46
CA SER A 380 17.14 13.78 13.91
C SER A 380 16.27 12.67 14.48
N PHE A 381 16.91 11.68 15.11
CA PHE A 381 16.19 10.61 15.81
C PHE A 381 15.38 11.14 17.00
N ALA A 382 15.85 12.19 17.68
CA ALA A 382 15.10 12.83 18.75
C ALA A 382 13.80 13.48 18.22
N ASN A 383 13.87 14.17 17.08
CA ASN A 383 12.68 14.74 16.44
C ASN A 383 11.73 13.62 15.96
N LEU A 384 12.27 12.51 15.45
CA LEU A 384 11.46 11.36 15.07
C LEU A 384 10.64 10.82 16.25
N LEU A 385 11.27 10.65 17.42
CA LEU A 385 10.57 10.24 18.64
C LEU A 385 9.56 11.29 19.11
N LYS A 386 9.96 12.57 19.15
CA LYS A 386 9.09 13.70 19.53
C LYS A 386 7.83 13.78 18.67
N ASN A 387 7.96 13.49 17.37
CA ASN A 387 6.86 13.56 16.40
C ASN A 387 6.00 12.28 16.38
N SER A 388 6.35 11.22 17.13
CA SER A 388 5.60 9.95 17.15
C SER A 388 4.11 10.10 17.51
N PRO A 389 3.71 10.92 18.52
CA PRO A 389 2.30 11.09 18.86
C PRO A 389 1.50 11.74 17.72
N GLU A 390 2.08 12.75 17.06
CA GLU A 390 1.48 13.38 15.88
C GLU A 390 1.36 12.37 14.73
N ALA A 391 2.42 11.61 14.46
CA ALA A 391 2.43 10.58 13.42
C ALA A 391 1.36 9.51 13.65
N LEU A 392 1.24 9.01 14.89
CA LEU A 392 0.20 8.05 15.26
C LEU A 392 -1.19 8.64 15.08
N SER A 393 -1.43 9.87 15.55
CA SER A 393 -2.73 10.53 15.40
C SER A 393 -3.11 10.71 13.93
N ASN A 394 -2.17 11.20 13.13
CA ASN A 394 -2.35 11.38 11.69
C ASN A 394 -2.65 10.04 11.00
N ALA A 395 -1.87 9.00 11.26
CA ALA A 395 -2.09 7.71 10.61
C ALA A 395 -3.33 6.97 11.12
N ALA A 396 -3.67 7.08 12.40
CA ALA A 396 -4.77 6.33 13.01
C ALA A 396 -6.13 6.99 12.77
N PHE A 397 -6.22 8.32 12.87
CA PHE A 397 -7.52 9.00 12.96
C PHE A 397 -7.88 9.87 11.75
N ARG A 398 -6.89 10.35 10.97
CA ARG A 398 -7.21 11.12 9.75
C ARG A 398 -7.79 10.22 8.66
N PRO A 399 -8.61 10.76 7.73
CA PRO A 399 -8.97 12.16 7.59
C PRO A 399 -9.96 12.62 8.67
N PHE A 400 -9.77 13.84 9.19
CA PHE A 400 -10.74 14.46 10.08
C PHE A 400 -11.88 15.11 9.27
N PRO A 401 -13.08 15.30 9.86
CA PRO A 401 -14.16 16.03 9.19
C PRO A 401 -13.75 17.41 8.66
N THR A 402 -12.85 18.09 9.37
CA THR A 402 -12.30 19.42 9.02
C THR A 402 -11.24 19.40 7.92
N ASP A 403 -10.72 18.23 7.51
CA ASP A 403 -9.69 18.16 6.48
C ASP A 403 -10.29 18.43 5.09
N ASN A 404 -9.62 19.27 4.29
CA ASN A 404 -9.94 19.45 2.88
C ASN A 404 -9.53 18.20 2.11
N SER A 405 -10.48 17.43 1.59
CA SER A 405 -10.19 16.26 0.74
C SER A 405 -11.38 15.89 -0.14
N SER A 406 -11.14 14.93 -1.05
CA SER A 406 -12.16 14.39 -1.96
C SER A 406 -13.33 13.71 -1.23
N ALA A 407 -14.45 13.48 -1.93
CA ALA A 407 -15.61 12.75 -1.42
C ALA A 407 -15.29 11.35 -0.81
N LEU A 408 -14.17 10.73 -1.21
CA LEU A 408 -13.63 9.50 -0.62
C LEU A 408 -13.28 9.62 0.89
N LYS A 409 -13.35 10.82 1.47
CA LYS A 409 -13.19 11.08 2.90
C LYS A 409 -14.23 10.38 3.75
N LEU A 410 -15.51 10.43 3.36
CA LEU A 410 -16.63 9.95 4.18
C LEU A 410 -16.53 8.46 4.52
N PRO A 411 -16.36 7.54 3.55
CA PRO A 411 -16.18 6.12 3.88
C PRO A 411 -14.92 5.87 4.73
N SER A 412 -13.90 6.71 4.60
CA SER A 412 -12.68 6.63 5.42
C SER A 412 -12.92 7.03 6.88
N ILE A 413 -13.71 8.07 7.12
CA ILE A 413 -14.13 8.50 8.46
C ILE A 413 -14.97 7.39 9.11
N LEU A 414 -15.96 6.88 8.38
CA LEU A 414 -16.82 5.80 8.85
C LEU A 414 -16.02 4.57 9.26
N GLU A 415 -15.05 4.15 8.44
CA GLU A 415 -14.17 3.02 8.78
C GLU A 415 -13.39 3.26 10.07
N THR A 416 -12.75 4.43 10.21
CA THR A 416 -12.02 4.81 11.43
C THR A 416 -12.94 4.74 12.64
N THR A 417 -14.12 5.35 12.58
CA THR A 417 -15.09 5.35 13.68
C THR A 417 -15.52 3.94 14.03
N VAL A 418 -15.89 3.11 13.06
CA VAL A 418 -16.35 1.73 13.29
C VAL A 418 -15.23 0.87 13.88
N VAL A 419 -14.02 0.93 13.33
CA VAL A 419 -12.88 0.12 13.80
C VAL A 419 -12.49 0.47 15.24
N PHE A 420 -12.39 1.77 15.56
CA PHE A 420 -12.04 2.19 16.91
C PHE A 420 -13.19 2.03 17.92
N ALA A 421 -14.44 2.25 17.51
CA ALA A 421 -15.60 1.96 18.37
C ALA A 421 -15.67 0.47 18.70
N LEU A 422 -15.43 -0.41 17.72
CA LEU A 422 -15.36 -1.85 17.92
C LEU A 422 -14.19 -2.23 18.85
N LEU A 423 -13.03 -1.60 18.71
CA LEU A 423 -11.88 -1.81 19.60
C LEU A 423 -12.21 -1.43 21.05
N VAL A 424 -12.80 -0.25 21.27
CA VAL A 424 -13.23 0.20 22.60
C VAL A 424 -14.25 -0.77 23.20
N PHE A 425 -15.25 -1.17 22.41
CA PHE A 425 -16.25 -2.14 22.83
C PHE A 425 -15.64 -3.51 23.17
N ALA A 426 -14.70 -4.00 22.36
CA ALA A 426 -13.99 -5.26 22.60
C ALA A 426 -13.13 -5.22 23.87
N CYS A 427 -12.49 -4.09 24.16
CA CYS A 427 -11.74 -3.88 25.39
C CYS A 427 -12.66 -3.83 26.62
N TRP A 428 -13.84 -3.20 26.50
CA TRP A 428 -14.83 -3.15 27.57
C TRP A 428 -15.42 -4.54 27.87
N LYS A 429 -15.73 -5.31 26.83
CA LYS A 429 -16.27 -6.68 26.92
C LYS A 429 -15.18 -7.73 26.67
N ARG A 430 -13.98 -7.53 27.25
CA ARG A 430 -12.85 -8.44 26.98
C ARG A 430 -13.00 -9.79 27.70
N ARG A 431 -12.64 -10.87 27.00
CA ARG A 431 -12.51 -12.20 27.62
C ARG A 431 -11.18 -12.31 28.38
N LYS A 432 -11.08 -13.32 29.25
CA LYS A 432 -9.78 -13.71 29.85
C LYS A 432 -8.90 -14.34 28.77
N LEU A 433 -7.68 -13.84 28.64
CA LEU A 433 -6.66 -14.32 27.70
C LEU A 433 -5.59 -15.12 28.45
N ASN A 434 -5.22 -16.29 27.94
CA ASN A 434 -4.08 -17.04 28.45
C ASN A 434 -2.75 -16.37 28.05
N PHE A 435 -1.62 -16.83 28.59
CA PHE A 435 -0.32 -16.21 28.32
C PHE A 435 0.11 -16.29 26.84
N GLN A 436 -0.22 -17.36 26.11
CA GLN A 436 0.07 -17.46 24.68
C GLN A 436 -0.75 -16.44 23.87
N GLU A 437 -2.02 -16.26 24.22
CA GLU A 437 -2.92 -15.29 23.61
C GLU A 437 -2.49 -13.85 23.89
N GLN A 438 -2.04 -13.56 25.12
CA GLN A 438 -1.49 -12.26 25.47
C GLN A 438 -0.22 -11.95 24.68
N ARG A 439 0.69 -12.92 24.50
CA ARG A 439 1.87 -12.77 23.63
C ARG A 439 1.48 -12.43 22.20
N LEU A 440 0.53 -13.18 21.63
CA LEU A 440 0.07 -12.93 20.27
C LEU A 440 -0.59 -11.54 20.15
N LEU A 441 -1.41 -11.15 21.12
CA LEU A 441 -2.04 -9.83 21.17
C LEU A 441 -0.99 -8.71 21.13
N ILE A 442 0.02 -8.77 21.99
CA ILE A 442 1.09 -7.76 22.04
C ILE A 442 1.86 -7.72 20.72
N ALA A 443 2.15 -8.89 20.12
CA ALA A 443 2.82 -8.95 18.81
C ALA A 443 2.02 -8.25 17.70
N ILE A 444 0.70 -8.45 17.65
CA ILE A 444 -0.19 -7.80 16.67
C ILE A 444 -0.30 -6.29 16.95
N VAL A 445 -0.34 -5.87 18.22
CA VAL A 445 -0.33 -4.45 18.61
C VAL A 445 0.98 -3.78 18.17
N LEU A 446 2.13 -4.39 18.42
CA LEU A 446 3.44 -3.89 17.98
C LEU A 446 3.50 -3.75 16.46
N PHE A 447 2.99 -4.74 15.72
CA PHE A 447 2.85 -4.66 14.26
C PHE A 447 2.00 -3.45 13.84
N ALA A 448 0.80 -3.30 14.39
CA ALA A 448 -0.12 -2.22 14.03
C ALA A 448 0.48 -0.83 14.34
N VAL A 449 1.05 -0.65 15.53
CA VAL A 449 1.71 0.59 15.95
C VAL A 449 2.89 0.93 15.04
N CYS A 450 3.71 -0.06 14.68
CA CYS A 450 4.85 0.15 13.78
C CYS A 450 4.40 0.62 12.37
N ILE A 451 3.36 0.00 11.81
CA ILE A 451 2.77 0.46 10.54
C ILE A 451 2.25 1.90 10.67
N LEU A 452 1.49 2.21 11.72
CA LEU A 452 0.93 3.55 11.92
C LEU A 452 2.03 4.61 12.06
N LEU A 453 3.11 4.32 12.80
CA LEU A 453 4.26 5.23 12.91
C LEU A 453 4.94 5.46 11.55
N LEU A 454 5.25 4.38 10.81
CA LEU A 454 5.90 4.48 9.51
C LEU A 454 5.06 5.28 8.51
N VAL A 455 3.75 5.03 8.45
CA VAL A 455 2.82 5.77 7.59
C VAL A 455 2.72 7.22 8.05
N GLY A 456 2.54 7.47 9.34
CA GLY A 456 2.35 8.80 9.91
C GLY A 456 3.56 9.72 9.78
N TRP A 457 4.78 9.18 9.89
CA TRP A 457 6.00 9.95 9.69
C TRP A 457 6.23 10.32 8.22
N THR A 458 5.85 9.43 7.29
CA THR A 458 6.30 9.53 5.90
C THR A 458 5.24 10.05 4.94
N THR A 459 3.95 9.97 5.26
CA THR A 459 2.87 10.17 4.30
C THR A 459 2.00 11.38 4.67
N PRO A 460 2.19 12.55 4.03
CA PRO A 460 1.45 13.79 4.30
C PRO A 460 0.16 13.93 3.46
N VAL A 461 -0.31 12.89 2.79
CA VAL A 461 -1.49 12.96 1.90
C VAL A 461 -2.57 12.04 2.44
N ASN A 462 -3.73 12.58 2.82
CA ASN A 462 -4.80 11.80 3.47
C ASN A 462 -5.24 10.59 2.63
N ASN A 463 -5.44 10.75 1.31
CA ASN A 463 -5.80 9.64 0.43
C ASN A 463 -4.73 8.53 0.37
N ALA A 464 -3.45 8.87 0.58
CA ALA A 464 -2.37 7.89 0.67
C ALA A 464 -2.28 7.25 2.07
N ILE A 465 -2.53 8.02 3.14
CA ILE A 465 -2.58 7.51 4.52
C ILE A 465 -3.58 6.38 4.64
N VAL A 466 -4.82 6.59 4.15
CA VAL A 466 -5.89 5.57 4.25
C VAL A 466 -5.56 4.28 3.50
N ARG A 467 -4.78 4.36 2.41
CA ARG A 467 -4.24 3.21 1.68
C ARG A 467 -3.14 2.49 2.45
N TYR A 468 -2.14 3.25 2.89
CA TYR A 468 -0.90 2.67 3.42
C TYR A 468 -1.06 2.09 4.82
N ARG A 469 -2.10 2.50 5.55
CA ARG A 469 -2.46 1.98 6.87
C ARG A 469 -3.37 0.75 6.87
N ILE A 470 -3.83 0.27 5.71
CA ILE A 470 -4.75 -0.90 5.61
C ILE A 470 -4.25 -2.09 6.45
N PRO A 471 -2.96 -2.49 6.41
CA PRO A 471 -2.47 -3.60 7.23
C PRO A 471 -2.67 -3.37 8.75
N ALA A 472 -2.48 -2.14 9.24
CA ALA A 472 -2.73 -1.79 10.63
C ALA A 472 -4.22 -1.86 10.99
N PHE A 473 -5.10 -1.36 10.13
CA PHE A 473 -6.55 -1.39 10.36
C PHE A 473 -7.09 -2.82 10.38
N MET A 474 -6.61 -3.68 9.48
CA MET A 474 -6.91 -5.12 9.50
C MET A 474 -6.43 -5.77 10.81
N ALA A 475 -5.25 -5.37 11.31
CA ALA A 475 -4.73 -5.86 12.58
C ALA A 475 -5.54 -5.37 13.78
N ILE A 476 -5.96 -4.10 13.82
CA ILE A 476 -6.80 -3.54 14.89
C ILE A 476 -8.18 -4.22 14.90
N PHE A 477 -8.76 -4.43 13.72
CA PHE A 477 -10.00 -5.20 13.59
C PHE A 477 -9.81 -6.63 14.11
N ALA A 478 -8.72 -7.30 13.74
CA ALA A 478 -8.40 -8.63 14.22
C ALA A 478 -8.20 -8.69 15.74
N ILE A 479 -7.53 -7.70 16.34
CA ILE A 479 -7.39 -7.54 17.79
C ILE A 479 -8.77 -7.46 18.44
N SER A 480 -9.68 -6.66 17.88
CA SER A 480 -11.00 -6.46 18.45
C SER A 480 -11.79 -7.77 18.52
N LEU A 481 -11.81 -8.56 17.44
CA LEU A 481 -12.48 -9.87 17.42
C LEU A 481 -11.74 -10.96 18.21
N PHE A 482 -10.43 -10.81 18.41
CA PHE A 482 -9.63 -11.73 19.20
C PHE A 482 -9.87 -11.59 20.71
N VAL A 483 -10.05 -10.34 21.17
CA VAL A 483 -10.15 -10.00 22.60
C VAL A 483 -11.59 -10.00 23.11
N ILE A 484 -12.57 -9.71 22.25
CA ILE A 484 -13.98 -9.63 22.66
C ILE A 484 -14.52 -10.97 23.18
N GLU A 485 -15.24 -10.90 24.30
CA GLU A 485 -16.08 -11.98 24.80
C GLU A 485 -17.41 -11.97 24.04
N THR A 486 -17.63 -13.01 23.25
CA THR A 486 -18.84 -13.12 22.44
C THR A 486 -19.96 -13.85 23.18
N PRO A 487 -21.22 -13.39 23.08
CA PRO A 487 -22.38 -14.15 23.57
C PRO A 487 -22.46 -15.55 22.96
N ASP A 488 -23.12 -16.50 23.62
CA ASP A 488 -23.26 -17.88 23.12
C ASP A 488 -23.91 -17.96 21.73
N SER A 489 -24.81 -17.01 21.42
CA SER A 489 -25.42 -16.86 20.11
C SER A 489 -24.44 -16.51 18.99
N TRP A 490 -23.23 -16.06 19.30
CA TRP A 490 -22.16 -15.68 18.36
C TRP A 490 -20.99 -16.65 18.39
N LYS A 491 -20.96 -17.57 19.36
CA LYS A 491 -19.95 -18.61 19.43
C LYS A 491 -20.15 -19.60 18.30
N THR A 492 -19.02 -20.11 17.81
CA THR A 492 -19.03 -21.26 16.91
C THR A 492 -19.53 -22.45 17.74
N LYS A 493 -20.71 -23.01 17.41
CA LYS A 493 -21.14 -24.28 18.03
C LYS A 493 -20.04 -25.29 17.73
N LYS A 494 -19.30 -25.74 18.76
CA LYS A 494 -18.36 -26.85 18.62
C LYS A 494 -19.21 -28.05 18.17
N LYS A 495 -19.02 -28.46 16.92
CA LYS A 495 -19.48 -29.77 16.46
C LYS A 495 -18.44 -30.80 16.83
#